data_AF-A0A807ZPV3-F1
#
_entry.id   AF-A0A807ZPV3-F1
#
_cell.length_a   1.000
_cell.length_b   1.000
_cell.length_c   1.000
_cell.angle_alpha   90.00
_cell.angle_beta   90.00
_cell.angle_gamma   90.00
#
_symmetry.space_group_name_H-M   'P 1'
#
loop_
_entity.id
_entity.type
_entity.pdbx_description
1 polymer ?
#
loop_
_entity_poly.entity_id
_entity_poly.type
_entity_poly.pdbx_seq_one_letter_code
_entity_poly.pdbx_strand_id
1 'polypeptide(L)'
;MPMSVLARLKICPLPRPRPKLRLRPKPIKPPPKRLKRQAKAMPGPTLYGSLAGMTAHFGQDEMLNLAPGADDAEGQPTLDGQRVLDALARASREADTYLAPRYAVPLTVSGDDTPEPLKGFVMDMARYHLTGGDAQESESIIRRYEEATAWLKSVARGVTDLLLPDENGSDPAEADDAAVQFQPGQRIWRF
;
A
#
# COMPACT_ATOMS: atom_id res chain seq x y z
N MET A 1 -66.49 -79.58 -42.03
CA MET A 1 -66.32 -78.76 -43.25
C MET A 1 -66.73 -77.33 -42.94
N PRO A 2 -65.80 -76.34 -42.89
CA PRO A 2 -66.16 -74.95 -42.64
C PRO A 2 -66.34 -74.19 -43.97
N MET A 3 -67.45 -73.46 -44.10
CA MET A 3 -67.72 -72.53 -45.20
C MET A 3 -67.26 -71.13 -44.82
N SER A 4 -66.28 -70.61 -45.57
CA SER A 4 -65.72 -69.26 -45.45
C SER A 4 -66.73 -68.19 -45.84
N VAL A 5 -67.01 -67.26 -44.93
CA VAL A 5 -67.72 -66.01 -45.20
C VAL A 5 -66.69 -64.90 -45.41
N LEU A 6 -66.55 -64.43 -46.65
CA LEU A 6 -65.69 -63.31 -47.03
C LEU A 6 -66.25 -61.99 -46.45
N ALA A 7 -65.58 -61.43 -45.44
CA ALA A 7 -65.85 -60.10 -44.93
C ALA A 7 -65.21 -59.03 -45.82
N ARG A 8 -66.03 -58.13 -46.38
CA ARG A 8 -65.58 -56.94 -47.13
C ARG A 8 -64.85 -55.97 -46.20
N LEU A 9 -63.55 -55.78 -46.43
CA LEU A 9 -62.70 -54.81 -45.73
C LEU A 9 -63.08 -53.39 -46.16
N LYS A 10 -63.68 -52.60 -45.25
CA LYS A 10 -63.88 -51.16 -45.40
C LYS A 10 -62.52 -50.46 -45.34
N ILE A 11 -62.07 -49.91 -46.47
CA ILE A 11 -60.85 -49.13 -46.58
C ILE A 11 -61.11 -47.75 -45.95
N CYS A 12 -60.54 -47.49 -44.77
CA CYS A 12 -60.55 -46.17 -44.14
C CYS A 12 -59.55 -45.23 -44.85
N PRO A 13 -59.95 -44.00 -45.21
CA PRO A 13 -59.05 -43.04 -45.86
C PRO A 13 -58.00 -42.51 -44.87
N LEU A 14 -56.75 -42.43 -45.34
CA LEU A 14 -55.60 -41.96 -44.59
C LEU A 14 -55.73 -40.46 -44.18
N PRO A 15 -55.24 -40.06 -42.99
CA PRO A 15 -55.28 -38.67 -42.56
C PRO A 15 -54.31 -37.78 -43.36
N ARG A 16 -54.76 -36.58 -43.72
CA ARG A 16 -53.93 -35.58 -44.42
C ARG A 16 -52.79 -35.07 -43.53
N PRO A 17 -51.60 -34.80 -44.08
CA PRO A 17 -50.46 -34.32 -43.31
C PRO A 17 -50.71 -32.89 -42.79
N ARG A 18 -50.36 -32.64 -41.52
CA ARG A 18 -50.48 -31.32 -40.88
C ARG A 18 -49.46 -30.33 -41.49
N PRO A 19 -49.80 -29.04 -41.62
CA PRO A 19 -48.85 -28.03 -42.08
C PRO A 19 -47.72 -27.88 -41.06
N LYS A 20 -46.46 -27.86 -41.53
CA LYS A 20 -45.27 -27.69 -40.68
C LYS A 20 -45.28 -26.27 -40.08
N LEU A 21 -45.42 -26.18 -38.76
CA LEU A 21 -45.29 -24.93 -38.01
C LEU A 21 -43.85 -24.40 -38.17
N ARG A 22 -43.65 -23.32 -38.93
CA ARG A 22 -42.34 -22.66 -39.05
C ARG A 22 -42.01 -22.01 -37.70
N LEU A 23 -41.16 -22.66 -36.91
CA LEU A 23 -40.57 -22.08 -35.70
C LEU A 23 -39.81 -20.80 -36.09
N ARG A 24 -40.23 -19.66 -35.52
CA ARG A 24 -39.48 -18.41 -35.64
C ARG A 24 -38.14 -18.60 -34.90
N PRO A 25 -36.98 -18.29 -35.51
CA PRO A 25 -35.72 -18.35 -34.79
C PRO A 25 -35.75 -17.35 -33.64
N LYS A 26 -35.39 -17.82 -32.44
CA LYS A 26 -35.26 -16.95 -31.26
C LYS A 26 -34.12 -15.95 -31.49
N PRO A 27 -34.24 -14.69 -31.05
CA PRO A 27 -33.15 -13.73 -31.17
C PRO A 27 -31.94 -14.23 -30.37
N ILE A 28 -30.81 -14.40 -31.06
CA ILE A 28 -29.54 -14.77 -30.44
C ILE A 28 -29.05 -13.53 -29.68
N LYS A 29 -29.03 -13.61 -28.35
CA LYS A 29 -28.44 -12.55 -27.53
C LYS A 29 -26.96 -12.41 -27.90
N PRO A 30 -26.43 -11.19 -28.11
CA PRO A 30 -25.02 -11.01 -28.38
C PRO A 30 -24.20 -11.57 -27.20
N PRO A 31 -22.99 -12.10 -27.45
CA PRO A 31 -22.13 -12.60 -26.39
C PRO A 31 -21.87 -11.47 -25.38
N PRO A 32 -21.77 -11.78 -24.08
CA PRO A 32 -21.45 -10.78 -23.08
C PRO A 32 -20.13 -10.11 -23.46
N LYS A 33 -20.11 -8.77 -23.44
CA LYS A 33 -18.87 -8.01 -23.63
C LYS A 33 -17.86 -8.55 -22.62
N ARG A 34 -16.73 -9.06 -23.13
CA ARG A 34 -15.61 -9.55 -22.33
C ARG A 34 -15.13 -8.37 -21.49
N LEU A 35 -15.58 -8.29 -20.24
CA LEU A 35 -15.09 -7.30 -19.28
C LEU A 35 -13.58 -7.48 -19.27
N LYS A 36 -12.86 -6.46 -19.72
CA LYS A 36 -11.41 -6.40 -19.52
C LYS A 36 -11.25 -6.56 -18.01
N ARG A 37 -10.66 -7.69 -17.58
CA ARG A 37 -10.12 -7.79 -16.23
C ARG A 37 -9.14 -6.63 -16.14
N GLN A 38 -9.57 -5.53 -15.54
CA GLN A 38 -8.63 -4.53 -15.07
C GLN A 38 -7.81 -5.30 -14.06
N ALA A 39 -6.54 -5.58 -14.38
CA ALA A 39 -5.62 -6.03 -13.38
C ALA A 39 -5.66 -4.93 -12.31
N LYS A 40 -6.28 -5.22 -11.16
CA LYS A 40 -6.13 -4.37 -9.99
C LYS A 40 -4.62 -4.30 -9.80
N ALA A 41 -4.02 -3.14 -10.05
CA ALA A 41 -2.61 -2.94 -9.81
C ALA A 41 -2.36 -3.44 -8.38
N MET A 42 -1.46 -4.42 -8.24
CA MET A 42 -0.94 -4.73 -6.92
C MET A 42 -0.39 -3.39 -6.41
N PRO A 43 -0.88 -2.87 -5.27
CA PRO A 43 -0.28 -1.67 -4.71
C PRO A 43 1.22 -1.97 -4.59
N GLY A 44 2.05 -1.05 -5.10
CA GLY A 44 3.50 -1.15 -4.92
C GLY A 44 3.84 -1.22 -3.43
N PRO A 45 5.08 -1.60 -3.07
CA PRO A 45 5.49 -1.59 -1.67
C PRO A 45 5.26 -0.20 -1.09
N THR A 46 4.58 -0.11 0.06
CA THR A 46 4.41 1.16 0.77
C THR A 46 5.78 1.66 1.22
N LEU A 47 6.10 2.90 0.86
CA LEU A 47 7.33 3.57 1.25
C LEU A 47 7.01 4.60 2.32
N TYR A 48 7.69 4.53 3.45
CA TYR A 48 7.55 5.49 4.56
C TYR A 48 8.47 6.72 4.43
N GLY A 49 9.18 6.81 3.30
CA GLY A 49 10.05 7.94 2.95
C GLY A 49 10.11 8.11 1.44
N SER A 50 10.69 9.22 1.00
CA SER A 50 10.83 9.58 -0.41
C SER A 50 12.30 9.81 -0.77
N LEU A 51 12.63 9.67 -2.06
CA LEU A 51 13.96 10.01 -2.58
C LEU A 51 14.32 11.47 -2.26
N ALA A 52 13.37 12.38 -2.46
CA ALA A 52 13.53 13.80 -2.13
C ALA A 52 13.76 13.99 -0.61
N GLY A 53 13.05 13.25 0.24
CA GLY A 53 13.25 13.25 1.69
C GLY A 53 14.66 12.81 2.09
N MET A 54 15.19 11.74 1.50
CA MET A 54 16.57 11.31 1.76
C MET A 54 17.59 12.37 1.35
N THR A 55 17.44 12.97 0.17
CA THR A 55 18.33 14.05 -0.29
C THR A 55 18.22 15.28 0.61
N ALA A 56 17.02 15.63 1.08
CA ALA A 56 16.83 16.75 2.01
C ALA A 56 17.41 16.48 3.40
N HIS A 57 17.34 15.22 3.87
CA HIS A 57 17.77 14.84 5.22
C HIS A 57 19.29 14.64 5.33
N PHE A 58 19.92 14.00 4.35
CA PHE A 58 21.36 13.68 4.37
C PHE A 58 22.22 14.61 3.50
N GLY A 59 21.60 15.29 2.52
CA GLY A 59 22.30 16.11 1.55
C GLY A 59 22.70 15.35 0.28
N GLN A 60 22.91 16.09 -0.81
CA GLN A 60 23.16 15.53 -2.13
C GLN A 60 24.51 14.79 -2.22
N ASP A 61 25.57 15.34 -1.63
CA ASP A 61 26.91 14.75 -1.67
C ASP A 61 26.95 13.36 -1.00
N GLU A 62 26.26 13.22 0.13
CA GLU A 62 26.13 11.94 0.81
C GLU A 62 25.37 10.93 -0.05
N MET A 63 24.25 11.33 -0.66
CA MET A 63 23.46 10.43 -1.49
C MET A 63 24.25 9.96 -2.72
N LEU A 64 25.04 10.85 -3.35
CA LEU A 64 25.92 10.50 -4.47
C LEU A 64 27.02 9.51 -4.05
N ASN A 65 27.57 9.65 -2.85
CA ASN A 65 28.57 8.71 -2.32
C ASN A 65 27.97 7.32 -2.03
N LEU A 66 26.73 7.25 -1.56
CA LEU A 66 26.07 5.99 -1.17
C LEU A 66 25.45 5.24 -2.34
N ALA A 67 24.97 5.96 -3.35
CA ALA A 67 24.33 5.39 -4.53
C ALA A 67 24.83 6.05 -5.83
N PRO A 68 26.12 5.92 -6.16
CA PRO A 68 26.66 6.50 -7.38
C PRO A 68 25.99 5.83 -8.60
N GLY A 69 25.43 6.67 -9.47
CA GLY A 69 24.91 6.30 -10.77
C GLY A 69 25.97 6.39 -11.87
N ALA A 70 25.55 6.14 -13.11
CA ALA A 70 26.42 6.39 -14.27
C ALA A 70 26.54 7.89 -14.53
N ASP A 71 27.74 8.37 -14.86
CA ASP A 71 27.94 9.78 -15.20
C ASP A 71 27.00 10.22 -16.33
N ASP A 72 26.55 11.48 -16.29
CA ASP A 72 25.73 12.05 -17.36
C ASP A 72 26.55 12.31 -18.63
N ALA A 73 25.91 12.85 -19.67
CA ALA A 73 26.57 13.14 -20.94
C ALA A 73 27.70 14.18 -20.80
N GLU A 74 27.67 14.97 -19.73
CA GLU A 74 28.62 16.02 -19.37
C GLU A 74 29.69 15.53 -18.37
N GLY A 75 29.67 14.24 -18.00
CA GLY A 75 30.62 13.64 -17.07
C GLY A 75 30.40 14.05 -15.61
N GLN A 76 29.21 14.52 -15.25
CA GLN A 76 28.85 14.83 -13.86
C GLN A 76 28.34 13.58 -13.15
N PRO A 77 28.68 13.41 -11.86
CA PRO A 77 28.20 12.28 -11.07
C PRO A 77 26.68 12.35 -10.93
N THR A 78 26.00 11.25 -11.24
CA THR A 78 24.55 11.13 -11.06
C THR A 78 24.21 10.23 -9.88
N LEU A 79 22.97 10.35 -9.38
CA LEU A 79 22.43 9.51 -8.33
C LEU A 79 21.66 8.34 -8.93
N ASP A 80 21.97 7.10 -8.54
CA ASP A 80 21.13 5.95 -8.86
C ASP A 80 19.86 5.96 -7.99
N GLY A 81 18.83 6.64 -8.49
CA GLY A 81 17.53 6.74 -7.82
C GLY A 81 16.85 5.38 -7.62
N GLN A 82 17.08 4.39 -8.50
CA GLN A 82 16.44 3.08 -8.35
C GLN A 82 17.06 2.32 -7.18
N ARG A 83 18.39 2.36 -7.02
CA ARG A 83 19.08 1.78 -5.87
C ARG A 83 18.58 2.39 -4.55
N VAL A 84 18.36 3.70 -4.51
CA VAL A 84 17.80 4.38 -3.32
C VAL A 84 16.37 3.94 -3.03
N LEU A 85 15.52 3.85 -4.05
CA LEU A 85 14.13 3.38 -3.88
C LEU A 85 14.07 1.93 -3.41
N ASP A 86 14.96 1.07 -3.89
CA ASP A 86 15.03 -0.33 -3.46
C ASP A 86 15.48 -0.45 -2.00
N ALA A 87 16.43 0.39 -1.57
CA ALA A 87 16.86 0.47 -0.17
C ALA A 87 15.74 1.00 0.74
N LEU A 88 15.00 2.03 0.33
CA LEU A 88 13.81 2.53 1.05
C LEU A 88 12.71 1.48 1.14
N ALA A 89 12.47 0.72 0.07
CA ALA A 89 11.50 -0.37 0.07
C ALA A 89 11.92 -1.49 1.03
N ARG A 90 13.22 -1.79 1.11
CA ARG A 90 13.76 -2.75 2.09
C ARG A 90 13.58 -2.25 3.52
N ALA A 91 13.93 -1.00 3.80
CA ALA A 91 13.78 -0.39 5.12
C ALA A 91 12.31 -0.33 5.57
N SER A 92 11.39 0.01 4.66
CA SER A 92 9.96 0.10 4.98
C SER A 92 9.36 -1.26 5.31
N ARG A 93 9.70 -2.31 4.54
CA ARG A 93 9.32 -3.70 4.87
C ARG A 93 9.91 -4.17 6.19
N GLU A 94 11.12 -3.74 6.53
CA GLU A 94 11.74 -4.07 7.81
C GLU A 94 10.99 -3.38 8.96
N ALA A 95 10.66 -2.09 8.83
CA ALA A 95 9.84 -1.38 9.79
C ALA A 95 8.46 -2.03 9.98
N ASP A 96 7.81 -2.49 8.90
CA ASP A 96 6.53 -3.21 8.97
C ASP A 96 6.58 -4.43 9.89
N THR A 97 7.71 -5.15 9.94
CA THR A 97 7.84 -6.32 10.83
C THR A 97 7.75 -5.97 12.30
N TYR A 98 8.24 -4.78 12.69
CA TYR A 98 8.18 -4.29 14.06
C TYR A 98 6.83 -3.65 14.38
N LEU A 99 6.14 -3.08 13.40
CA LEU A 99 4.85 -2.42 13.57
C LEU A 99 3.67 -3.39 13.57
N ALA A 100 3.78 -4.53 12.88
CA ALA A 100 2.76 -5.56 12.76
C ALA A 100 2.07 -6.02 14.06
N PRO A 101 2.75 -6.08 15.24
CA PRO A 101 2.10 -6.46 16.49
C PRO A 101 1.05 -5.46 16.99
N ARG A 102 1.10 -4.19 16.55
CA ARG A 102 0.22 -3.12 17.04
C ARG A 102 -0.62 -2.44 15.95
N TYR A 103 -0.08 -2.36 14.73
CA TYR A 103 -0.70 -1.64 13.62
C TYR A 103 -1.02 -2.59 12.46
N ALA A 104 -2.07 -2.27 11.70
CA ALA A 104 -2.34 -2.93 10.44
C ALA A 104 -1.29 -2.50 9.41
N VAL A 105 -0.43 -3.45 9.02
CA VAL A 105 0.61 -3.22 8.02
C VAL A 105 0.22 -3.83 6.66
N PRO A 106 0.61 -3.23 5.53
CA PRO A 106 1.33 -1.95 5.44
C PRO A 106 0.43 -0.78 5.90
N LEU A 107 1.03 0.23 6.54
CA LEU A 107 0.28 1.38 7.03
C LEU A 107 -0.40 2.11 5.86
N THR A 108 -1.49 2.81 6.15
CA THR A 108 -2.25 3.59 5.16
C THR A 108 -1.56 4.89 4.76
N VAL A 109 -0.53 5.31 5.50
CA VAL A 109 0.31 6.48 5.21
C VAL A 109 1.47 6.13 4.28
N SER A 110 1.87 7.07 3.43
CA SER A 110 2.99 6.88 2.51
C SER A 110 3.74 8.19 2.24
N GLY A 111 5.05 8.10 2.03
CA GLY A 111 5.87 9.24 1.65
C GLY A 111 5.84 10.37 2.70
N ASP A 112 5.46 11.57 2.27
CA ASP A 112 5.51 12.78 3.07
C ASP A 112 4.44 12.84 4.18
N ASP A 113 3.34 12.08 4.04
CA ASP A 113 2.28 11.95 5.05
C ASP A 113 2.68 11.04 6.23
N THR A 114 3.84 10.40 6.14
CA THR A 114 4.38 9.56 7.21
C THR A 114 4.79 10.43 8.40
N PRO A 115 4.42 10.07 9.65
CA PRO A 115 4.86 10.80 10.84
C PRO A 115 6.38 10.96 10.89
N GLU A 116 6.84 12.17 11.23
CA GLU A 116 8.25 12.57 11.17
C GLU A 116 9.21 11.58 11.86
N PRO A 117 8.91 11.03 13.06
CA PRO A 117 9.79 10.05 13.71
C PRO A 117 9.96 8.78 12.88
N LEU A 118 8.87 8.22 12.36
CA LEU A 118 8.93 6.99 11.56
C LEU A 118 9.68 7.25 10.24
N LYS A 119 9.39 8.36 9.58
CA LYS A 119 10.07 8.78 8.34
C LYS A 119 11.58 8.89 8.55
N GLY A 120 12.00 9.59 9.61
CA GLY A 120 13.42 9.75 9.97
C GLY A 120 14.13 8.42 10.20
N PHE A 121 13.56 7.56 11.05
CA PHE A 121 14.17 6.26 11.34
C PHE A 121 14.20 5.32 10.13
N VAL A 122 13.18 5.33 9.28
CA VAL A 122 13.19 4.55 8.03
C VAL A 122 14.26 5.07 7.06
N MET A 123 14.47 6.38 6.98
CA MET A 123 15.56 6.96 6.17
C MET A 123 16.94 6.58 6.72
N ASP A 124 17.14 6.56 8.04
CA ASP A 124 18.38 6.08 8.66
C ASP A 124 18.63 4.59 8.36
N MET A 125 17.58 3.77 8.40
CA MET A 125 17.67 2.36 7.99
C MET A 125 17.97 2.20 6.50
N ALA A 126 17.35 3.01 5.64
CA ALA A 126 17.63 3.00 4.21
C ALA A 126 19.07 3.42 3.90
N ARG A 127 19.59 4.42 4.61
CA ARG A 127 21.00 4.83 4.53
C ARG A 127 21.94 3.67 4.87
N TYR A 128 21.66 2.95 5.96
CA TYR A 128 22.41 1.73 6.29
C TYR A 128 22.31 0.67 5.19
N HIS A 129 21.12 0.42 4.62
CA HIS A 129 20.97 -0.55 3.53
C HIS A 129 21.67 -0.15 2.22
N LEU A 130 22.00 1.13 2.03
CA LEU A 130 22.81 1.59 0.90
C LEU A 130 24.30 1.35 1.09
N THR A 131 24.74 1.19 2.35
CA THR A 131 26.11 0.79 2.67
C THR A 131 26.33 -0.69 2.35
N GLY A 132 27.59 -1.03 2.04
CA GLY A 132 27.97 -2.36 1.57
C GLY A 132 28.38 -2.37 0.09
N GLY A 133 29.28 -3.29 -0.25
CA GLY A 133 30.03 -3.25 -1.51
C GLY A 133 31.13 -2.19 -1.44
N ASP A 134 31.09 -1.22 -2.34
CA ASP A 134 32.08 -0.14 -2.43
C ASP A 134 31.78 1.05 -1.49
N ALA A 135 30.55 1.16 -0.99
CA ALA A 135 30.15 2.23 -0.08
C ALA A 135 30.57 1.91 1.37
N GLN A 136 31.35 2.80 1.97
CA GLN A 136 31.92 2.59 3.30
C GLN A 136 30.89 2.77 4.42
N GLU A 137 30.84 1.79 5.32
CA GLU A 137 30.11 1.88 6.59
C GLU A 137 30.88 2.75 7.59
N SER A 138 30.20 3.71 8.21
CA SER A 138 30.74 4.50 9.32
C SER A 138 30.08 4.11 10.65
N GLU A 139 30.77 4.34 11.76
CA GLU A 139 30.19 4.14 13.10
C GLU A 139 28.92 4.98 13.31
N SER A 140 28.86 6.18 12.70
CA SER A 140 27.66 7.03 12.78
C SER A 140 26.45 6.40 12.09
N ILE A 141 26.64 5.74 10.94
CA ILE A 141 25.56 5.07 10.20
C ILE A 141 25.08 3.84 10.98
N ILE A 142 25.99 3.02 11.49
CA ILE A 142 25.66 1.83 12.29
C ILE A 142 24.88 2.24 13.55
N ARG A 143 25.36 3.24 14.29
CA ARG A 143 24.69 3.73 15.50
C ARG A 143 23.27 4.23 15.21
N ARG A 144 23.08 4.98 14.12
CA ARG A 144 21.76 5.47 13.71
C ARG A 144 20.80 4.34 13.34
N TYR A 145 21.30 3.31 12.67
CA TYR A 145 20.53 2.09 12.41
C TYR A 145 20.13 1.37 13.71
N GLU A 146 21.05 1.22 14.66
CA GLU A 146 20.75 0.62 15.96
C GLU A 146 19.70 1.43 16.75
N GLU A 147 19.82 2.76 16.77
CA GLU A 147 18.83 3.67 17.37
C GLU A 147 17.46 3.51 16.73
N ALA A 148 17.39 3.43 15.39
CA ALA A 148 16.14 3.19 14.65
C ALA A 148 15.49 1.86 15.04
N THR A 149 16.26 0.77 15.09
CA THR A 149 15.72 -0.54 15.49
C THR A 149 15.31 -0.56 16.97
N ALA A 150 16.02 0.15 17.84
CA ALA A 150 15.68 0.28 19.26
C ALA A 150 14.38 1.05 19.47
N TRP A 151 14.17 2.13 18.70
CA TRP A 151 12.93 2.88 18.71
C TRP A 151 11.75 2.05 18.18
N LEU A 152 11.91 1.36 17.05
CA LEU A 152 10.87 0.46 16.50
C LEU A 152 10.49 -0.66 17.48
N LYS A 153 11.46 -1.24 18.19
CA LYS A 153 11.20 -2.20 19.27
C LYS A 153 10.44 -1.58 20.45
N SER A 154 10.71 -0.31 20.78
CA SER A 154 9.99 0.44 21.83
C SER A 154 8.54 0.72 21.42
N VAL A 155 8.31 1.05 20.15
CA VAL A 155 6.97 1.17 19.57
C VAL A 155 6.21 -0.16 19.63
N ALA A 156 6.86 -1.25 19.20
CA ALA A 156 6.29 -2.60 19.24
C ALA A 156 5.91 -3.05 20.67
N ARG A 157 6.68 -2.60 21.67
CA ARG A 157 6.44 -2.90 23.11
C ARG A 157 5.35 -2.03 23.75
N GLY A 158 4.88 -0.97 23.10
CA GLY A 158 3.92 -0.06 23.73
C GLY A 158 4.53 1.05 24.58
N VAL A 159 5.86 1.23 24.56
CA VAL A 159 6.53 2.28 25.35
C VAL A 159 6.43 3.64 24.67
N THR A 160 6.42 3.63 23.33
CA THR A 160 6.26 4.82 22.50
C THR A 160 5.11 4.60 21.54
N ASP A 161 4.26 5.61 21.35
CA ASP A 161 3.16 5.53 20.41
C ASP A 161 3.49 6.26 19.12
N LEU A 162 3.12 5.62 18.00
CA LEU A 162 3.11 6.24 16.69
C LEU A 162 1.78 6.95 16.51
N LEU A 163 1.82 8.29 16.49
CA LEU A 163 0.68 9.14 16.16
C LEU A 163 0.49 9.11 14.65
N LEU A 164 -0.40 8.23 14.18
CA LEU A 164 -0.84 8.23 12.80
C LEU A 164 -1.89 9.33 12.61
N PRO A 165 -1.82 10.12 11.53
CA PRO A 165 -2.93 11.00 11.18
C PRO A 165 -4.16 10.12 11.01
N ASP A 166 -5.19 10.41 11.79
CA ASP A 166 -6.49 9.79 11.66
C ASP A 166 -7.10 10.18 10.31
N GLU A 167 -7.93 9.28 9.77
CA GLU A 167 -8.69 9.52 8.53
C GLU A 167 -9.63 10.74 8.60
N ASN A 168 -9.79 11.35 9.78
CA ASN A 168 -10.61 12.53 10.03
C ASN A 168 -9.81 13.81 10.31
N GLY A 169 -8.47 13.81 10.26
CA GLY A 169 -7.67 15.02 10.48
C GLY A 169 -7.89 15.65 11.85
N SER A 170 -8.04 14.85 12.90
CA SER A 170 -8.04 15.34 14.26
C SER A 170 -6.57 15.55 14.66
N ASP A 171 -6.13 16.80 14.62
CA ASP A 171 -4.85 17.21 15.20
C ASP A 171 -4.65 16.53 16.57
N PRO A 172 -3.50 15.87 16.81
CA PRO A 172 -3.23 15.32 18.12
C PRO A 172 -3.03 16.48 19.10
N ALA A 173 -3.99 16.59 20.02
CA ALA A 173 -4.06 17.50 21.14
C ALA A 173 -4.47 18.95 20.82
N GLU A 174 -5.79 19.19 20.83
CA GLU A 174 -6.28 20.10 21.88
C GLU A 174 -5.80 19.49 23.20
N ALA A 175 -4.64 19.91 23.67
CA ALA A 175 -4.39 19.88 25.08
C ALA A 175 -5.58 20.64 25.66
N ASP A 176 -6.44 19.96 26.41
CA ASP A 176 -7.37 20.63 27.29
C ASP A 176 -6.53 21.68 28.01
N ASP A 177 -6.70 22.95 27.64
CA ASP A 177 -6.41 24.10 28.47
C ASP A 177 -7.37 23.97 29.66
N ALA A 178 -7.11 22.96 30.50
CA ALA A 178 -7.60 22.86 31.85
C ALA A 178 -7.03 24.09 32.53
N ALA A 179 -7.83 25.15 32.43
CA ALA A 179 -7.52 26.48 32.84
C ALA A 179 -6.86 26.44 34.21
N VAL A 180 -5.54 26.65 34.23
CA VAL A 180 -4.85 27.08 35.44
C VAL A 180 -5.29 28.52 35.68
N GLN A 181 -6.49 28.67 36.21
CA GLN A 181 -7.01 29.92 36.73
C GLN A 181 -6.18 30.26 37.98
N PHE A 182 -5.10 31.01 37.78
CA PHE A 182 -4.51 31.77 38.87
C PHE A 182 -5.57 32.77 39.35
N GLN A 183 -6.27 32.46 40.43
CA GLN A 183 -7.01 33.48 41.16
C GLN A 183 -5.96 34.39 41.83
N PRO A 184 -5.80 35.66 41.42
CA PRO A 184 -4.98 36.58 42.17
C PRO A 184 -5.65 36.80 43.53
N GLY A 185 -5.11 36.16 44.57
CA GLY A 185 -5.54 36.36 45.94
C GLY A 185 -5.48 37.84 46.28
N GLN A 186 -6.61 38.39 46.73
CA GLN A 186 -6.70 39.77 47.22
C GLN A 186 -5.62 39.99 48.30
N ARG A 187 -4.74 40.98 48.07
CA ARG A 187 -3.66 41.32 49.01
C ARG A 187 -4.27 41.84 50.32
N ILE A 188 -4.26 40.99 51.34
CA ILE A 188 -4.73 41.29 52.70
C ILE A 188 -3.74 42.11 53.55
N TRP A 189 -2.59 42.51 53.00
CA TRP A 189 -1.61 43.32 53.71
C TRP A 189 -1.80 44.81 53.40
N ARG A 190 -2.56 45.47 54.28
CA ARG A 190 -2.58 46.93 54.45
C ARG A 190 -1.48 47.30 55.46
N PHE A 191 -0.63 48.27 55.10
CA PHE A 191 0.19 49.01 56.07
C PHE A 191 -0.59 50.23 56.54
#